data_AF-A0AAU6F9Q4-F1
#
_entry.id   AF-A0AAU6F9Q4-F1
#
_cell.length_a   1.000
_cell.length_b   1.000
_cell.length_c   1.000
_cell.angle_alpha   90.00
_cell.angle_beta   90.00
_cell.angle_gamma   90.00
#
_symmetry.space_group_name_H-M   'P 1'
#
loop_
_entity.id
_entity.type
_entity.pdbx_description
1 polymer ?
#
loop_
_entity_poly.entity_id
_entity_poly.type
_entity_poly.pdbx_seq_one_letter_code
_entity_poly.pdbx_strand_id
1 'polypeptide(L)'
;MTAFLNRPDAPGMAVFDTRLGLTLLDVAGSPEDPAARLVVANLYRRAVRTTDGYVAREAFTYPLFSVLATGQEQNACRALLHACGLESGTLPEYLSELLAAALITSHGVIRRSVGFPEHACPIGEK
;
A
#
# COMPACT_ATOMS: atom_id res chain seq x y z
N MET A 1 0.53 21.18 10.08
CA MET A 1 -0.43 20.14 10.48
C MET A 1 -1.89 20.43 10.13
N THR A 2 -2.44 21.62 10.42
CA THR A 2 -3.85 21.95 10.13
C THR A 2 -4.27 21.74 8.66
N ALA A 3 -3.40 22.11 7.70
CA ALA A 3 -3.66 21.89 6.28
C ALA A 3 -3.80 20.40 5.91
N PHE A 4 -3.04 19.51 6.55
CA PHE A 4 -3.15 18.07 6.35
C PHE A 4 -4.47 17.51 6.91
N LEU A 5 -4.86 17.95 8.10
CA LEU A 5 -6.09 17.47 8.76
C LEU A 5 -7.35 17.82 7.96
N ASN A 6 -7.33 18.95 7.24
CA ASN A 6 -8.43 19.44 6.40
C ASN A 6 -8.35 18.97 4.94
N ARG A 7 -7.31 18.23 4.56
CA ARG A 7 -7.13 17.76 3.19
C ARG A 7 -8.21 16.72 2.85
N PRO A 8 -9.00 16.91 1.78
CA PRO A 8 -10.00 15.93 1.37
C PRO A 8 -9.35 14.65 0.85
N ASP A 9 -10.06 13.53 0.97
CA ASP A 9 -9.65 12.30 0.27
C ASP A 9 -9.84 12.50 -1.23
N ALA A 10 -8.78 12.26 -2.00
CA ALA A 10 -8.85 12.24 -3.46
C ALA A 10 -8.65 10.81 -3.97
N PRO A 11 -9.39 10.38 -5.01
CA PRO A 11 -9.18 9.09 -5.66
C PRO A 11 -7.71 8.93 -6.09
N GLY A 12 -7.12 7.77 -5.82
CA GLY A 12 -5.72 7.48 -6.16
C GLY A 12 -4.67 8.13 -5.24
N MET A 13 -5.07 8.93 -4.25
CA MET A 13 -4.13 9.64 -3.35
C MET A 13 -4.00 8.99 -1.96
N ALA A 14 -4.68 7.88 -1.70
CA ALA A 14 -4.77 7.32 -0.34
C ALA A 14 -3.40 6.95 0.27
N VAL A 15 -2.54 6.28 -0.49
CA VAL A 15 -1.16 5.95 -0.07
C VAL A 15 -0.32 7.21 0.10
N PHE A 16 -0.43 8.17 -0.84
CA PHE A 16 0.29 9.43 -0.76
C PHE A 16 -0.09 10.23 0.50
N ASP A 17 -1.39 10.39 0.74
CA ASP A 17 -1.91 11.11 1.91
C ASP A 17 -1.51 10.40 3.21
N THR A 18 -1.45 9.07 3.20
CA THR A 18 -0.96 8.27 4.33
C THR A 18 0.49 8.58 4.62
N ARG A 19 1.36 8.47 3.62
CA ARG A 19 2.80 8.80 3.74
C ARG A 19 3.03 10.23 4.17
N LEU A 20 2.26 11.18 3.65
CA LEU A 20 2.33 12.58 4.06
C LEU A 20 2.01 12.73 5.56
N GLY A 21 0.99 12.03 6.07
CA GLY A 21 0.68 12.00 7.48
C GLY A 21 1.81 11.39 8.32
N LEU A 22 2.40 10.28 7.87
CA LEU A 22 3.54 9.67 8.55
C LEU A 22 4.77 10.60 8.59
N THR A 23 5.08 11.28 7.49
CA THR A 23 6.15 12.31 7.46
C THR A 23 5.86 13.45 8.43
N LEU A 24 4.60 13.84 8.63
CA LEU A 24 4.25 14.83 9.64
C LEU A 24 4.46 14.32 11.07
N LEU A 25 4.34 13.01 11.32
CA LEU A 25 4.71 12.41 12.60
C LEU A 25 6.22 12.42 12.82
N ASP A 26 7.02 12.15 11.77
CA ASP A 26 8.49 12.28 11.84
C ASP A 26 8.90 13.71 12.23
N VAL A 27 8.25 14.72 11.63
CA VAL A 27 8.56 16.13 11.86
C VAL A 27 8.08 16.62 13.24
N ALA A 28 6.95 16.11 13.74
CA ALA A 28 6.47 16.44 15.08
C ALA A 28 7.47 16.02 16.17
N GLY A 29 8.30 14.99 15.90
CA GLY A 29 9.49 14.65 16.69
C GLY A 29 9.24 14.11 18.10
N SER A 30 8.00 14.11 18.58
CA SER A 30 7.63 13.65 19.92
C SER A 30 6.16 13.18 19.98
N PRO A 31 5.88 12.04 20.67
CA PRO A 31 4.52 11.56 20.90
C PRO A 31 3.70 12.45 21.87
N GLU A 32 4.36 13.35 22.60
CA GLU A 32 3.69 14.29 23.50
C GLU A 32 3.00 15.44 22.72
N ASP A 33 3.41 15.72 21.48
CA ASP A 33 2.78 16.74 20.63
C ASP A 33 1.29 16.40 20.41
N PRO A 34 0.35 17.26 20.87
CA PRO A 34 -1.08 17.07 20.65
C PRO A 34 -1.45 16.87 19.18
N ALA A 35 -0.71 17.50 18.27
CA ALA A 35 -0.98 17.39 16.86
C ALA A 35 -0.57 16.00 16.29
N ALA A 36 0.40 15.31 16.89
CA ALA A 36 0.76 13.94 16.49
C ALA A 36 -0.43 12.97 16.70
N ARG A 37 -1.14 13.10 17.84
CA ARG A 37 -2.38 12.35 18.10
C ARG A 37 -3.46 12.63 17.06
N LEU A 38 -3.63 13.90 16.67
CA LEU A 38 -4.61 14.27 15.63
C LEU A 38 -4.26 13.67 14.26
N VAL A 39 -2.98 13.59 13.92
CA VAL A 39 -2.52 12.96 12.68
C VAL A 39 -2.80 11.46 12.72
N VAL A 40 -2.51 10.77 13.83
CA VAL A 40 -2.82 9.33 13.99
C VAL A 40 -4.32 9.05 13.87
N ALA A 41 -5.17 9.83 14.55
CA ALA A 41 -6.61 9.70 14.44
C ALA A 41 -7.11 9.95 12.99
N ASN A 42 -6.49 10.89 12.27
CA ASN A 42 -6.81 11.16 10.87
C ASN A 42 -6.46 9.98 9.96
N LEU A 43 -5.26 9.41 10.13
CA LEU A 43 -4.78 8.24 9.38
C LEU A 43 -5.66 7.02 9.62
N TYR A 44 -5.99 6.73 10.88
CA TYR A 44 -6.93 5.68 11.25
C TYR A 44 -8.28 5.84 10.55
N ARG A 45 -8.88 7.02 10.65
CA ARG A 45 -10.19 7.32 10.04
C ARG A 45 -10.18 7.13 8.53
N ARG A 46 -9.10 7.53 7.85
CA ARG A 46 -8.94 7.32 6.40
C ARG A 46 -8.89 5.83 6.06
N ALA A 47 -8.05 5.06 6.77
CA ALA A 47 -7.91 3.62 6.57
C ALA A 47 -9.24 2.88 6.69
N VAL A 48 -10.01 3.17 7.75
CA VAL A 48 -11.32 2.55 7.98
C VAL A 48 -12.35 3.00 6.94
N ARG A 49 -12.39 4.29 6.60
CA ARG A 49 -13.34 4.82 5.62
C ARG A 49 -13.16 4.20 4.23
N THR A 50 -11.92 4.01 3.79
CA THR A 50 -11.63 3.45 2.47
C THR A 50 -11.61 1.92 2.46
N THR A 51 -11.63 1.28 3.64
CA THR A 51 -11.41 -0.18 3.78
C THR A 51 -10.15 -0.62 3.03
N ASP A 52 -9.13 0.24 3.01
CA ASP A 52 -7.91 0.03 2.25
C ASP A 52 -6.87 -0.62 3.16
N GLY A 53 -6.65 -1.93 2.94
CA GLY A 53 -5.68 -2.70 3.69
C GLY A 53 -4.23 -2.19 3.54
N TYR A 54 -3.85 -1.62 2.40
CA TYR A 54 -2.51 -1.09 2.20
C TYR A 54 -2.29 0.19 3.02
N VAL A 55 -3.27 1.09 3.04
CA VAL A 55 -3.26 2.28 3.88
C VAL A 55 -3.24 1.90 5.37
N ALA A 56 -4.07 0.93 5.76
CA ALA A 56 -4.08 0.41 7.12
C ALA A 56 -2.71 -0.15 7.53
N ARG A 57 -2.07 -0.94 6.65
CA ARG A 57 -0.76 -1.54 6.90
C ARG A 57 0.33 -0.49 7.03
N GLU A 58 0.32 0.50 6.14
CA GLU A 58 1.32 1.56 6.14
C GLU A 58 1.23 2.41 7.42
N ALA A 59 0.01 2.74 7.87
CA ALA A 59 -0.18 3.41 9.15
C ALA A 59 0.21 2.52 10.34
N PHE A 60 -0.21 1.25 10.35
CA PHE A 60 -0.03 0.34 11.49
C PHE A 60 1.43 -0.10 11.71
N THR A 61 2.20 -0.25 10.63
CA THR A 61 3.63 -0.60 10.71
C THR A 61 4.51 0.54 11.21
N TYR A 62 3.97 1.75 11.32
CA TYR A 62 4.72 2.93 11.72
C TYR A 62 4.82 3.04 13.26
N PRO A 63 6.03 3.14 13.85
CA PRO A 63 6.22 3.03 15.31
C PRO A 63 5.38 4.01 16.15
N LEU A 64 5.31 5.27 15.72
CA LEU A 64 4.54 6.32 16.41
C LEU A 64 3.02 6.07 16.37
N PHE A 65 2.52 5.35 15.36
CA PHE A 65 1.11 4.95 15.33
C PHE A 65 0.81 4.00 16.49
N SER A 66 1.65 2.99 16.71
CA SER A 66 1.47 2.03 17.81
C SER A 66 1.55 2.68 19.20
N VAL A 67 2.31 3.77 19.35
CA VAL A 67 2.44 4.52 20.60
C VAL A 67 1.21 5.39 20.88
N LEU A 68 0.63 6.00 19.84
CA LEU A 68 -0.37 7.05 19.98
C LEU A 68 -1.81 6.58 19.73
N ALA A 69 -1.99 5.52 18.93
CA ALA A 69 -3.30 4.98 18.64
C ALA A 69 -3.89 4.32 19.89
N THR A 70 -5.17 4.56 20.11
CA THR A 70 -5.93 3.87 21.16
C THR A 70 -5.99 2.36 20.90
N GLY A 71 -6.20 1.56 21.94
CA GLY A 71 -6.35 0.10 21.77
C GLY A 71 -7.49 -0.28 20.82
N GLN A 72 -8.56 0.52 20.78
CA GLN A 72 -9.66 0.32 19.83
C GLN A 72 -9.20 0.56 18.38
N GLU A 73 -8.47 1.64 18.11
CA GLU A 73 -7.95 1.95 16.77
C GLU A 73 -6.96 0.88 16.30
N GLN A 74 -6.08 0.40 17.19
CA GLN A 74 -5.16 -0.70 16.89
C GLN A 74 -5.89 -1.99 16.53
N ASN A 75 -6.93 -2.35 17.30
CA ASN A 75 -7.73 -3.54 17.04
C ASN A 75 -8.51 -3.44 15.72
N ALA A 76 -9.08 -2.27 15.43
CA ALA A 76 -9.78 -2.03 14.18
C ALA A 76 -8.84 -2.09 12.96
N CYS A 77 -7.64 -1.51 13.05
CA CYS A 77 -6.61 -1.66 12.01
C CYS A 77 -6.23 -3.14 11.81
N ARG A 78 -6.01 -3.90 12.89
CA ARG A 78 -5.69 -5.33 12.82
C ARG A 78 -6.81 -6.15 12.18
N ALA A 79 -8.06 -5.86 12.53
CA ALA A 79 -9.21 -6.49 11.91
C ALA A 79 -9.30 -6.20 10.41
N LEU A 80 -9.01 -4.95 10.01
CA LEU A 80 -8.97 -4.55 8.60
C LEU A 80 -7.84 -5.26 7.84
N LEU A 81 -6.64 -5.34 8.41
CA LEU A 81 -5.52 -6.10 7.82
C LEU A 81 -5.89 -7.56 7.57
N HIS A 82 -6.49 -8.20 8.59
CA HIS A 82 -6.95 -9.57 8.49
C HIS A 82 -8.04 -9.74 7.41
N ALA A 83 -9.03 -8.83 7.36
CA ALA A 83 -10.08 -8.86 6.35
C ALA A 83 -9.54 -8.69 4.93
N CYS A 84 -8.46 -7.93 4.75
CA CYS A 84 -7.75 -7.79 3.47
C CYS A 84 -6.77 -8.93 3.18
N GLY A 85 -6.66 -9.94 4.06
CA GLY A 85 -5.68 -11.02 3.93
C GLY A 85 -4.23 -10.56 4.09
N LEU A 86 -3.99 -9.33 4.54
CA LEU A 86 -2.66 -8.81 4.79
C LEU A 86 -2.11 -9.36 6.10
N GLU A 87 -0.79 -9.54 6.16
CA GLU A 87 -0.07 -10.18 7.28
C GLU A 87 -0.43 -11.65 7.55
N SER A 88 -1.31 -12.26 6.74
CA SER A 88 -1.60 -13.70 6.79
C SER A 88 -0.44 -14.58 6.28
N GLY A 89 0.46 -13.99 5.49
CA GLY A 89 1.86 -14.39 5.28
C GLY A 89 2.14 -15.77 4.69
N THR A 90 1.12 -16.58 4.40
CA THR A 90 1.30 -17.98 4.02
C THR A 90 0.52 -18.29 2.76
N LEU A 91 1.26 -18.52 1.67
CA LEU A 91 0.72 -19.11 0.46
C LEU A 91 0.97 -20.62 0.55
N PRO A 92 -0.07 -21.47 0.50
CA PRO A 92 0.11 -22.92 0.43
C PRO A 92 1.08 -23.32 -0.68
N GLU A 93 1.97 -24.28 -0.42
CA GLU A 93 3.06 -24.66 -1.33
C GLU A 93 2.56 -24.91 -2.76
N TYR A 94 1.46 -25.65 -2.92
CA TYR A 94 0.89 -25.94 -4.23
C TYR A 94 0.47 -24.67 -5.01
N LEU A 95 -0.02 -23.64 -4.32
CA LEU A 95 -0.38 -22.36 -4.94
C LEU A 95 0.87 -21.55 -5.29
N SER A 96 1.93 -21.64 -4.48
CA SER A 96 3.23 -21.03 -4.76
C SER A 96 3.84 -21.63 -6.03
N GLU A 97 3.87 -22.96 -6.14
CA GLU A 97 4.36 -23.67 -7.33
C GLU A 97 3.54 -23.31 -8.58
N LEU A 98 2.21 -23.32 -8.48
CA LEU A 98 1.33 -22.96 -9.58
C LEU A 98 1.55 -21.51 -10.05
N LEU A 99 1.68 -20.57 -9.11
CA LEU A 99 1.95 -19.18 -9.41
C LEU A 99 3.32 -19.00 -10.10
N ALA A 100 4.35 -19.69 -9.61
CA ALA A 100 5.69 -19.67 -10.21
C ALA A 100 5.65 -20.20 -11.66
N ALA A 101 4.95 -21.30 -11.90
CA ALA A 101 4.77 -21.85 -13.24
C ALA A 101 4.07 -20.85 -14.18
N ALA A 102 2.97 -20.23 -13.73
CA ALA A 102 2.24 -19.22 -14.50
C ALA A 102 3.10 -18.00 -14.84
N LEU A 103 3.94 -17.54 -13.91
CA LEU A 103 4.86 -16.43 -14.13
C LEU A 103 5.94 -16.78 -15.15
N ILE A 104 6.53 -17.98 -15.08
CA ILE A 104 7.53 -18.45 -16.06
C ILE A 104 6.93 -18.48 -17.47
N THR A 105 5.73 -19.04 -17.61
CA THR A 105 5.02 -19.08 -18.90
C THR A 105 4.76 -17.67 -19.42
N SER A 106 4.22 -16.79 -18.58
CA SER A 106 3.89 -15.41 -18.95
C SER A 106 5.15 -14.64 -19.38
N HIS A 107 6.24 -14.76 -18.61
CA HIS A 107 7.53 -14.17 -18.95
C HIS A 107 8.05 -14.66 -20.32
N GLY A 108 7.94 -15.96 -20.61
CA GLY A 108 8.31 -16.52 -21.90
C GLY A 108 7.46 -16.02 -23.07
N VAL A 109 6.16 -15.76 -22.85
CA VAL A 109 5.28 -15.15 -23.85
C VAL A 109 5.65 -13.68 -24.07
N ILE A 110 5.75 -12.90 -22.99
CA ILE A 110 6.10 -11.47 -23.05
C ILE A 110 7.43 -11.29 -23.77
N ARG A 111 8.48 -12.02 -23.40
CA ARG A 111 9.79 -11.90 -24.05
C ARG A 111 9.74 -12.21 -25.54
N ARG A 112 8.92 -13.17 -25.96
CA ARG A 112 8.72 -13.44 -27.39
C ARG A 112 7.96 -12.29 -28.06
N SER A 113 6.90 -11.78 -27.45
CA SER A 113 6.11 -10.71 -28.05
C SER A 113 6.84 -9.37 -28.15
N VAL A 114 7.67 -9.00 -27.17
CA VAL A 114 8.50 -7.78 -27.26
C VAL A 114 9.86 -7.99 -27.94
N GLY A 115 10.30 -9.24 -28.08
CA GLY A 115 11.61 -9.59 -28.68
C GLY A 115 11.60 -9.78 -30.20
N PHE A 116 10.42 -9.81 -30.84
CA PHE A 116 10.30 -9.77 -32.29
C PHE A 116 9.90 -8.35 -32.72
N PRO A 117 10.83 -7.54 -33.25
CA PRO A 117 10.42 -6.43 -34.11
C PRO A 117 9.70 -7.05 -35.30
N GLU A 118 8.51 -6.54 -35.60
CA GLU A 118 7.74 -6.91 -36.78
C GLU A 118 8.64 -6.90 -38.02
N HIS A 119 8.52 -7.99 -38.78
CA HIS A 119 9.09 -8.25 -40.08
C HIS A 119 9.69 -7.03 -40.80
N ALA A 120 11.02 -6.99 -40.86
CA ALA A 120 11.71 -6.23 -41.90
C ALA A 120 11.23 -6.75 -43.26
N CYS A 121 10.38 -5.96 -43.92
CA CYS A 121 9.95 -6.18 -45.29
C CYS A 121 11.21 -6.33 -46.17
N PRO A 122 11.41 -7.42 -46.93
CA PRO A 122 12.49 -7.47 -47.90
C PRO A 122 12.15 -6.48 -49.01
N ILE A 123 12.93 -5.42 -49.12
CA ILE A 123 12.84 -4.47 -50.22
C ILE A 123 13.26 -5.24 -51.48
N GLY A 124 12.35 -5.31 -52.46
CA GLY A 124 12.51 -6.09 -53.67
C GLY A 124 13.78 -5.76 -54.44
N GLU A 125 14.46 -6.82 -54.89
CA GLU A 125 15.52 -6.74 -55.90
C GLU A 125 14.88 -6.39 -57.26
N LYS A 126 15.49 -5.43 -57.96
CA LYS A 126 15.24 -5.08 -59.36
C LYS A 126 16.49 -5.35 -60.16
#